data_AF-A0A2M9T8B6-F1
#
_entry.id   AF-A0A2M9T8B6-F1
#
_cell.length_a   1.000
_cell.length_b   1.000
_cell.length_c   1.000
_cell.angle_alpha   90.00
_cell.angle_beta   90.00
_cell.angle_gamma   90.00
#
_symmetry.space_group_name_H-M   'P 1'
#
loop_
_entity.id
_entity.type
_entity.pdbx_description
1 polymer ?
#
loop_
_entity_poly.entity_id
_entity_poly.type
_entity_poly.pdbx_seq_one_letter_code
_entity_poly.pdbx_strand_id
1 'polypeptide(L)'
;LDISGTSADVAEGSVVAITITDQNGVTVTAEATVQADGTYSVDGVDVSDLTDGPLTIDAVATDNNGNEIEADTTAVLDAVESALSVTATVDNDAATLDISGTSADVAEGSVVAITITDQNGV
;
A
#
# COMPACT_ATOMS: atom_id res chain seq x y z
N LEU A 1 -1.62 7.26 8.42
CA LEU A 1 -0.19 6.90 8.38
C LEU A 1 0.60 7.99 9.08
N ASP A 2 1.48 7.62 10.02
CA ASP A 2 2.30 8.58 10.76
C ASP A 2 3.73 8.54 10.19
N ILE A 3 4.28 9.72 9.89
CA ILE A 3 5.56 9.87 9.20
C ILE A 3 6.41 10.84 10.02
N SER A 4 7.68 10.48 10.24
CA SER A 4 8.62 11.32 11.00
C SER A 4 10.03 11.20 10.45
N GLY A 5 10.83 12.25 10.61
CA GLY A 5 12.23 12.24 10.25
C GLY A 5 13.02 13.39 10.86
N THR A 6 14.27 13.52 10.42
CA THR A 6 15.19 14.58 10.82
C THR A 6 15.82 15.21 9.59
N SER A 7 16.17 16.47 9.70
CA SER A 7 16.88 17.24 8.69
C SER A 7 18.16 17.84 9.29
N ALA A 8 19.10 18.19 8.43
CA ALA A 8 20.31 18.91 8.79
C ALA A 8 20.47 20.09 7.84
N ASP A 9 20.86 21.23 8.39
CA ASP A 9 21.00 22.48 7.64
C ASP A 9 19.74 22.94 6.89
N VAL A 10 18.56 22.64 7.45
CA VAL A 10 17.26 23.13 6.99
C VAL A 10 16.72 24.10 8.05
N ALA A 11 16.19 25.24 7.62
CA ALA A 11 15.62 26.23 8.53
C ALA A 11 14.38 25.70 9.28
N GLU A 12 14.23 26.10 10.54
CA GLU A 12 12.97 25.95 11.27
C GLU A 12 11.82 26.62 10.50
N GLY A 13 10.68 25.96 10.41
CA GLY A 13 9.52 26.42 9.65
C GLY A 13 9.56 26.05 8.17
N SER A 14 10.65 25.47 7.67
CA SER A 14 10.68 24.91 6.30
C SER A 14 9.70 23.75 6.16
N VAL A 15 9.11 23.65 4.97
CA VAL A 15 8.19 22.58 4.60
C VAL A 15 8.97 21.40 4.04
N VAL A 16 8.64 20.20 4.51
CA VAL A 16 9.03 18.92 3.91
C VAL A 16 7.83 18.43 3.11
N ALA A 17 7.98 18.36 1.79
CA ALA A 17 6.97 17.79 0.90
C ALA A 17 7.11 16.26 0.90
N ILE A 18 6.02 15.55 1.19
CA ILE A 18 6.01 14.09 1.31
C ILE A 18 5.08 13.52 0.24
N THR A 19 5.55 12.52 -0.50
CA THR A 19 4.76 11.76 -1.48
C THR A 19 4.73 10.29 -1.08
N ILE A 20 3.55 9.73 -0.94
CA ILE A 20 3.32 8.31 -0.66
C ILE A 20 2.78 7.67 -1.94
N THR A 21 3.41 6.62 -2.43
CA THR A 21 3.06 5.94 -3.67
C THR A 21 2.78 4.46 -3.41
N ASP A 22 1.65 3.96 -3.90
CA ASP A 22 1.33 2.52 -3.84
C ASP A 22 1.93 1.74 -5.02
N GLN A 23 1.78 0.41 -4.98
CA GLN A 23 2.27 -0.49 -6.03
C GLN A 23 1.62 -0.26 -7.42
N ASN A 24 0.50 0.45 -7.48
CA ASN A 24 -0.22 0.76 -8.71
C ASN A 24 0.14 2.17 -9.24
N GLY A 25 1.02 2.90 -8.55
CA GLY A 25 1.44 4.25 -8.90
C GLY A 25 0.42 5.33 -8.49
N VAL A 26 -0.55 5.00 -7.64
CA VAL A 26 -1.45 6.00 -7.04
C VAL A 26 -0.70 6.73 -5.94
N THR A 27 -0.85 8.05 -5.88
CA THR A 27 -0.12 8.90 -4.95
C THR A 27 -1.03 9.68 -4.00
N VAL A 28 -0.55 9.83 -2.76
CA VAL A 28 -1.08 10.76 -1.75
C VAL A 28 0.07 11.69 -1.34
N THR A 29 -0.22 12.98 -1.18
CA THR A 29 0.78 13.95 -0.71
C THR A 29 0.47 14.44 0.69
N ALA A 30 1.52 14.70 1.47
CA ALA A 30 1.45 15.31 2.78
C ALA A 30 2.54 16.36 2.94
N GLU A 31 2.43 17.20 3.96
CA GLU A 31 3.44 18.19 4.33
C GLU A 31 3.75 18.06 5.82
N ALA A 32 5.04 18.20 6.16
CA ALA A 32 5.50 18.34 7.52
C ALA A 32 6.32 19.62 7.67
N THR A 33 6.42 20.15 8.88
CA THR A 33 7.22 21.35 9.17
C THR A 33 8.45 20.98 9.99
N VAL A 34 9.61 21.47 9.57
CA VAL A 34 10.88 21.32 10.30
C VAL A 34 10.84 22.17 11.57
N GLN A 35 11.10 21.52 12.71
CA GLN A 35 11.19 22.13 14.03
C GLN A 35 12.58 22.70 14.29
N ALA A 36 12.73 23.48 15.35
CA ALA A 36 14.00 24.11 15.75
C ALA A 36 15.16 23.12 15.96
N ASP A 37 14.86 21.86 16.32
CA ASP A 37 15.84 20.79 16.52
C ASP A 37 16.11 19.95 15.25
N GLY A 38 15.52 20.34 14.11
CA GLY A 38 15.64 19.67 12.82
C GLY A 38 14.67 18.49 12.64
N THR A 39 13.85 18.14 13.63
CA THR A 39 12.83 17.09 13.48
C THR A 39 11.64 17.56 12.65
N TYR A 40 10.93 16.62 12.03
CA TYR A 40 9.64 16.88 11.40
C TYR A 40 8.75 15.64 11.53
N SER A 41 7.44 15.85 11.61
CA SER A 41 6.45 14.77 11.58
C SER A 41 5.11 15.23 11.04
N VAL A 42 4.34 14.27 10.53
CA VAL A 42 2.93 14.42 10.19
C VAL A 42 2.20 13.15 10.61
N ASP A 43 1.12 13.32 11.37
CA ASP A 43 0.34 12.21 11.91
C ASP A 43 -0.97 12.07 11.14
N GLY A 44 -1.46 10.83 11.02
CA GLY A 44 -2.79 10.57 10.49
C GLY A 44 -2.98 10.92 9.02
N VAL A 45 -1.94 10.82 8.19
CA VAL A 45 -2.06 10.97 6.74
C VAL A 45 -3.09 9.95 6.22
N ASP A 46 -4.11 10.43 5.53
CA ASP A 46 -5.17 9.60 4.96
C ASP A 46 -4.64 8.87 3.72
N VAL A 47 -4.68 7.55 3.76
CA VAL A 47 -4.19 6.66 2.69
C VAL A 47 -5.30 5.73 2.21
N SER A 48 -6.58 6.05 2.47
CA SER A 48 -7.71 5.20 2.10
C SER A 48 -7.85 4.96 0.59
N ASP A 49 -7.27 5.84 -0.22
CA ASP A 49 -7.28 5.74 -1.68
C ASP A 49 -6.13 4.88 -2.23
N LEU A 50 -5.20 4.44 -1.38
CA LEU A 50 -4.08 3.58 -1.76
C LEU A 50 -4.46 2.10 -1.64
N THR A 51 -3.86 1.29 -2.49
CA THR A 51 -4.03 -0.17 -2.46
C THR A 51 -3.15 -0.79 -1.39
N ASP A 52 -3.67 -1.79 -0.68
CA ASP A 52 -2.89 -2.64 0.21
C ASP A 52 -1.66 -3.21 -0.51
N GLY A 53 -0.56 -3.37 0.24
CA GLY A 53 0.76 -3.71 -0.27
C GLY A 53 1.85 -2.73 0.13
N PRO A 54 3.04 -2.82 -0.50
CA PRO A 54 4.15 -1.93 -0.21
C PRO A 54 3.84 -0.49 -0.65
N LEU A 55 4.18 0.46 0.21
CA LEU A 55 4.20 1.88 -0.06
C LEU A 55 5.63 2.39 -0.13
N THR A 56 5.91 3.26 -1.11
CA THR A 56 7.13 4.07 -1.16
C THR A 56 6.80 5.47 -0.66
N ILE A 57 7.63 6.02 0.22
CA ILE A 57 7.43 7.34 0.81
C ILE A 57 8.67 8.18 0.52
N ASP A 58 8.50 9.21 -0.29
CA ASP A 58 9.55 10.16 -0.66
C ASP A 58 9.33 11.48 0.08
N ALA A 59 10.41 12.07 0.61
CA ALA A 59 10.39 13.34 1.31
C ALA A 59 11.43 14.30 0.68
N VAL A 60 11.00 15.53 0.40
CA VAL A 60 11.82 16.56 -0.24
C VAL A 60 11.78 17.85 0.58
N ALA A 61 12.93 18.48 0.77
CA ALA A 61 13.06 19.78 1.40
C ALA A 61 14.17 20.62 0.74
N THR A 62 14.27 21.89 1.10
CA THR A 62 15.37 22.78 0.67
C THR A 62 16.24 23.16 1.86
N ASP A 63 17.56 23.00 1.73
CA ASP A 63 18.53 23.41 2.74
C ASP A 63 18.72 24.94 2.80
N ASN A 64 19.46 25.42 3.79
CA ASN A 64 19.77 26.84 3.98
C ASN A 64 20.63 27.45 2.85
N ASN A 65 21.24 26.61 2.01
CA ASN A 65 22.01 27.03 0.83
C ASN A 65 21.16 27.06 -0.45
N GLY A 66 19.90 26.64 -0.39
CA GLY A 66 18.99 26.60 -1.53
C GLY A 66 19.11 25.32 -2.36
N ASN A 67 19.78 24.27 -1.85
CA ASN A 67 19.82 22.97 -2.52
C ASN A 67 18.63 22.12 -2.08
N GLU A 68 18.10 21.34 -3.01
CA GLU A 68 17.11 20.31 -2.72
C GLU A 68 17.78 19.10 -2.06
N ILE A 69 17.14 18.56 -1.04
CA ILE A 69 17.54 17.33 -0.36
C ILE A 69 16.36 16.35 -0.38
N GLU A 70 16.68 15.07 -0.52
CA GLU A 70 15.71 13.98 -0.66
C GLU A 70 15.99 12.88 0.39
N ALA A 71 14.93 12.22 0.83
CA ALA A 71 15.00 10.99 1.62
C ALA A 71 13.82 10.09 1.26
N ASP A 72 14.02 8.78 1.33
CA ASP A 72 12.99 7.78 1.07
C ASP A 72 12.86 6.76 2.21
N THR A 73 11.68 6.18 2.33
CA THR A 73 11.44 5.00 3.16
C THR A 73 10.28 4.17 2.60
N THR A 74 10.01 3.03 3.21
CA THR A 74 8.92 2.14 2.82
C THR A 74 8.04 1.79 4.00
N ALA A 75 6.77 1.50 3.70
CA ALA A 75 5.80 0.96 4.65
C ALA A 75 4.98 -0.13 3.97
N VAL A 76 4.14 -0.82 4.74
CA VAL A 76 3.16 -1.77 4.21
C VAL A 76 1.78 -1.33 4.66
N LEU A 77 0.87 -1.18 3.71
CA LEU A 77 -0.55 -1.00 3.96
C LEU A 77 -1.24 -2.36 3.94
N ASP A 78 -2.01 -2.63 4.99
CA ASP A 78 -2.79 -3.86 5.18
C ASP A 78 -4.06 -3.45 5.94
N ALA A 79 -5.00 -2.87 5.21
CA ALA A 79 -6.22 -2.26 5.74
C ALA A 79 -7.48 -3.08 5.39
N VAL A 80 -7.41 -3.91 4.36
CA VAL A 80 -8.51 -4.73 3.84
C VAL A 80 -8.28 -6.17 4.24
N GLU A 81 -9.17 -6.72 5.09
CA GLU A 81 -9.11 -8.14 5.44
C GLU A 81 -9.24 -9.03 4.20
N SER A 82 -8.24 -9.89 3.96
CA SER A 82 -8.25 -10.78 2.82
C SER A 82 -9.32 -11.87 2.94
N ALA A 83 -10.01 -12.19 1.84
CA ALA A 83 -11.04 -13.20 1.81
C ALA A 83 -11.09 -13.94 0.47
N LEU A 84 -11.51 -15.20 0.50
CA LEU A 84 -11.75 -16.02 -0.69
C LEU A 84 -13.04 -16.83 -0.50
N SER A 85 -13.88 -16.85 -1.53
CA SER A 85 -15.07 -17.71 -1.60
C SER A 85 -14.99 -18.65 -2.79
N VAL A 86 -15.60 -19.82 -2.65
CA VAL A 86 -15.72 -20.79 -3.73
C VAL A 86 -17.12 -21.42 -3.69
N THR A 87 -17.70 -21.55 -4.87
CA THR A 87 -18.98 -22.20 -5.10
C THR A 87 -18.85 -23.10 -6.32
N ALA A 88 -19.61 -24.19 -6.31
CA ALA A 88 -19.55 -25.17 -7.39
C ALA A 88 -20.94 -25.73 -7.68
N THR A 89 -21.24 -25.98 -8.96
CA THR A 89 -22.47 -26.62 -9.41
C THR A 89 -22.15 -27.79 -10.33
N VAL A 90 -22.70 -28.96 -10.01
CA VAL A 90 -22.47 -30.21 -10.76
C VAL A 90 -23.61 -30.44 -11.73
N ASP A 91 -23.28 -30.69 -13.00
CA ASP A 91 -24.18 -31.30 -13.98
C ASP A 91 -23.88 -32.80 -14.04
N ASN A 92 -24.84 -33.60 -13.58
CA ASN A 92 -24.70 -35.06 -13.53
C ASN A 92 -24.92 -35.72 -14.90
N ASP A 93 -25.69 -35.10 -15.79
CA ASP A 93 -25.98 -35.67 -17.11
C ASP A 93 -24.81 -35.42 -18.06
N ALA A 94 -24.19 -34.25 -17.97
CA ALA A 94 -23.00 -33.89 -18.75
C ALA A 94 -21.68 -34.33 -18.10
N ALA A 95 -21.70 -34.71 -16.81
CA ALA A 95 -20.51 -34.98 -16.00
C ALA A 95 -19.52 -33.79 -15.97
N THR A 96 -20.05 -32.57 -15.80
CA THR A 96 -19.28 -31.33 -15.74
C THR A 96 -19.47 -30.60 -14.40
N LEU A 97 -18.51 -29.76 -14.04
CA LEU A 97 -18.53 -28.94 -12.84
C LEU A 97 -18.22 -27.49 -13.21
N ASP A 98 -19.13 -26.57 -12.87
CA ASP A 98 -18.87 -25.15 -12.94
C ASP A 98 -18.41 -24.66 -11.56
N ILE A 99 -17.29 -23.94 -11.52
CA ILE A 99 -16.71 -23.39 -10.29
C ILE A 99 -16.60 -21.88 -10.44
N SER A 100 -17.08 -21.15 -9.44
CA SER A 100 -16.97 -19.70 -9.38
C SER A 100 -16.72 -19.23 -7.95
N GLY A 101 -16.32 -17.98 -7.77
CA GLY A 101 -15.98 -17.45 -6.46
C GLY A 101 -15.68 -15.96 -6.50
N THR A 102 -15.26 -15.43 -5.36
CA THR A 102 -14.85 -14.03 -5.19
C THR A 102 -13.58 -13.97 -4.35
N SER A 103 -12.77 -12.94 -4.54
CA SER A 103 -11.62 -12.62 -3.69
C SER A 103 -11.70 -11.18 -3.19
N ALA A 104 -11.13 -10.92 -2.02
CA ALA A 104 -10.86 -9.59 -1.48
C ALA A 104 -9.39 -9.51 -1.09
N ASP A 105 -8.78 -8.34 -1.30
CA ASP A 105 -7.34 -8.12 -1.07
C ASP A 105 -6.45 -9.16 -1.79
N VAL A 106 -6.72 -9.35 -3.08
CA VAL A 106 -5.93 -10.20 -3.97
C VAL A 106 -5.71 -9.43 -5.26
N ALA A 107 -4.45 -9.28 -5.66
CA ALA A 107 -4.08 -8.55 -6.87
C ALA A 107 -4.72 -9.15 -8.12
N GLU A 108 -5.15 -8.30 -9.05
CA GLU A 108 -5.68 -8.74 -10.34
C GLU A 108 -4.64 -9.60 -11.08
N GLY A 109 -5.12 -10.67 -11.74
CA GLY A 109 -4.25 -11.62 -12.44
C GLY A 109 -3.61 -12.69 -11.55
N SER A 110 -3.85 -12.66 -10.23
CA SER A 110 -3.43 -13.73 -9.32
C SER A 110 -4.11 -15.07 -9.68
N VAL A 111 -3.35 -16.16 -9.53
CA VAL A 111 -3.84 -17.52 -9.83
C VAL A 111 -4.54 -18.12 -8.61
N VAL A 112 -5.79 -18.54 -8.78
CA VAL A 112 -6.50 -19.35 -7.78
C VAL A 112 -6.29 -20.83 -8.09
N ALA A 113 -5.61 -21.54 -7.19
CA ALA A 113 -5.45 -22.99 -7.30
C ALA A 113 -6.71 -23.71 -6.84
N ILE A 114 -7.28 -24.54 -7.72
CA ILE A 114 -8.47 -25.34 -7.43
C ILE A 114 -8.09 -26.82 -7.43
N THR A 115 -8.52 -27.54 -6.40
CA THR A 115 -8.39 -28.99 -6.31
C THR A 115 -9.79 -29.59 -6.15
N ILE A 116 -10.11 -30.57 -6.99
CA ILE A 116 -11.34 -31.35 -6.93
C ILE A 116 -10.92 -32.75 -6.49
N THR A 117 -11.66 -33.34 -5.56
CA THR A 117 -11.37 -34.68 -5.05
C THR A 117 -12.69 -35.43 -4.91
N ASP A 118 -12.75 -36.62 -5.50
CA ASP A 118 -13.91 -37.51 -5.43
C ASP A 118 -13.96 -38.29 -4.10
N GLN A 119 -14.97 -39.15 -3.96
CA GLN A 119 -15.13 -40.01 -2.78
C GLN A 119 -13.98 -41.03 -2.58
N ASN A 120 -13.18 -41.30 -3.60
CA ASN A 120 -12.05 -42.23 -3.56
C ASN A 120 -10.72 -41.51 -3.28
N GLY A 121 -10.74 -40.18 -3.17
CA GLY A 121 -9.54 -39.36 -2.91
C GLY A 121 -8.75 -38.99 -4.16
N VAL A 122 -9.37 -39.08 -5.36
CA VAL A 122 -8.77 -38.67 -6.64
C VAL A 122 -9.35 -37.35 -7.09
#